data_AF-A0A453M8W4-F1
#
_entry.id   AF-A0A453M8W4-F1
#
_cell.length_a   1.000
_cell.length_b   1.000
_cell.length_c   1.000
_cell.angle_alpha   90.00
_cell.angle_beta   90.00
_cell.angle_gamma   90.00
#
_symmetry.space_group_name_H-M   'P 1'
#
loop_
_entity.id
_entity.type
_entity.pdbx_description
1 polymer ?
#
loop_
_entity_poly.entity_id
_entity_poly.type
_entity_poly.pdbx_seq_one_letter_code
_entity_poly.pdbx_strand_id
1 'polypeptide(L)'
;MIPPRINASMAMFLRLLEGCTEEYKDFFIGPVHVEDVALAHITLFENPSASGRHLCVEPICHWSDFASKVAELYPNYKVPKFPEDTQPGLVRAEAVPKKLMALGLQFTPLEKIIRDAVESLRSRGCIA
;
A
#
# COMPACT_ATOMS: atom_id res chain seq x y z
N MET A 1 11.33 -11.54 12.71
CA MET A 1 10.96 -12.85 12.13
C MET A 1 9.97 -12.60 11.01
N ILE A 2 10.32 -12.91 9.76
CA ILE A 2 9.40 -12.79 8.63
C ILE A 2 8.43 -13.97 8.69
N PRO A 3 7.10 -13.76 8.65
CA PRO A 3 6.16 -14.88 8.74
C PRO A 3 6.32 -15.84 7.54
N PRO A 4 6.20 -17.16 7.77
CA PRO A 4 6.37 -18.17 6.72
C PRO A 4 5.26 -18.10 5.67
N ARG A 5 4.10 -17.53 6.02
CA ARG A 5 2.99 -17.26 5.11
C ARG A 5 2.96 -15.78 4.75
N ILE A 6 2.51 -15.46 3.54
CA ILE A 6 2.21 -14.08 3.16
C ILE A 6 1.08 -13.54 4.05
N ASN A 7 1.13 -12.26 4.39
CA ASN A 7 0.08 -11.61 5.17
C ASN A 7 -1.13 -11.28 4.28
N ALA A 8 -2.20 -10.75 4.88
CA ALA A 8 -3.44 -10.47 4.17
C ALA A 8 -3.27 -9.45 3.03
N SER A 9 -2.48 -8.39 3.22
CA SER A 9 -2.24 -7.37 2.18
C SER A 9 -1.46 -7.94 1.00
N MET A 10 -0.44 -8.75 1.26
CA MET A 10 0.32 -9.44 0.22
C MET A 10 -0.50 -10.52 -0.49
N ALA A 11 -1.44 -11.18 0.19
CA ALA A 11 -2.39 -12.09 -0.45
C ALA A 11 -3.36 -11.35 -1.38
N MET A 12 -3.88 -10.20 -0.96
CA MET A 12 -4.70 -9.33 -1.82
C MET A 12 -3.91 -8.87 -3.06
N PHE A 13 -2.65 -8.47 -2.86
CA PHE A 13 -1.77 -8.05 -3.94
C PHE A 13 -1.42 -9.19 -4.90
N LEU A 14 -1.17 -10.39 -4.40
CA LEU A 14 -0.96 -11.59 -5.21
C LEU A 14 -2.16 -11.88 -6.11
N ARG A 15 -3.38 -11.87 -5.54
CA ARG A 15 -4.62 -12.07 -6.32
C ARG A 15 -4.78 -11.03 -7.43
N LEU A 16 -4.39 -9.79 -7.18
CA LEU A 16 -4.40 -8.72 -8.19
C LEU A 16 -3.47 -9.06 -9.37
N LEU A 17 -2.23 -9.49 -9.08
CA LEU A 17 -1.24 -9.89 -10.10
C LEU A 17 -1.68 -11.12 -10.91
N GLU A 18 -2.41 -12.04 -10.27
CA GLU A 18 -2.97 -13.25 -10.91
C GLU A 18 -4.21 -13.00 -11.77
N GLY A 19 -4.74 -11.78 -11.76
CA GLY A 19 -5.89 -11.37 -12.56
C GLY A 19 -7.24 -11.59 -11.90
N CYS A 20 -7.30 -11.58 -10.57
CA CYS A 20 -8.56 -11.66 -9.84
C CYS A 20 -9.43 -10.43 -10.10
N THR A 21 -10.61 -10.65 -10.68
CA THR A 21 -11.60 -9.60 -11.01
C THR A 21 -12.65 -9.42 -9.91
N GLU A 22 -12.40 -9.88 -8.69
CA GLU A 22 -13.30 -9.57 -7.58
C GLU A 22 -13.31 -8.06 -7.38
N GLU A 23 -14.46 -7.46 -7.68
CA GLU A 23 -14.64 -6.02 -7.56
C GLU A 23 -14.97 -5.67 -6.11
N TYR A 24 -14.17 -4.75 -5.56
CA TYR A 24 -14.52 -4.02 -4.36
C TYR A 24 -14.99 -2.63 -4.80
N LYS A 25 -16.31 -2.47 -4.97
CA LYS A 25 -16.90 -1.15 -5.24
C LYS A 25 -16.51 -0.18 -4.12
N ASP A 26 -16.13 1.03 -4.49
CA ASP A 26 -15.76 2.10 -3.55
C ASP A 26 -14.65 1.70 -2.55
N PHE A 27 -13.65 0.95 -3.00
CA PHE A 27 -12.56 0.49 -2.14
C PHE A 27 -11.33 1.39 -2.22
N PHE A 28 -10.90 1.86 -1.06
CA PHE A 28 -9.74 2.74 -0.89
C PHE A 28 -8.70 2.05 -0.03
N ILE A 29 -7.44 2.23 -0.41
CA ILE A 29 -6.30 1.67 0.31
C ILE A 29 -5.34 2.78 0.75
N GLY A 30 -4.75 2.60 1.94
CA GLY A 30 -3.61 3.39 2.40
C GLY A 30 -2.38 2.50 2.40
N PRO A 31 -1.71 2.30 1.25
CA PRO A 31 -0.51 1.46 1.19
C PRO A 31 0.58 2.06 2.09
N VAL A 32 1.42 1.21 2.69
CA VAL A 32 2.56 1.67 3.49
C VAL A 32 3.66 0.64 3.43
N HIS A 33 4.91 1.09 3.35
CA HIS A 33 6.04 0.19 3.42
C HIS A 33 6.23 -0.33 4.85
N VAL A 34 6.58 -1.61 4.99
CA VAL A 34 6.76 -2.21 6.32
C VAL A 34 7.91 -1.56 7.11
N GLU A 35 8.94 -1.06 6.42
CA GLU A 35 10.04 -0.33 7.05
C GLU A 35 9.59 1.03 7.58
N ASP A 36 8.68 1.72 6.88
CA ASP A 36 8.13 3.00 7.35
C ASP A 36 7.31 2.79 8.63
N VAL A 37 6.57 1.68 8.72
CA VAL A 37 5.83 1.30 9.94
C VAL A 37 6.80 1.02 11.09
N ALA A 38 7.88 0.27 10.83
CA ALA A 38 8.90 -0.01 11.84
C ALA A 38 9.59 1.26 12.33
N LEU A 39 9.98 2.15 11.40
CA LEU A 39 10.60 3.42 11.73
C LEU A 39 9.64 4.34 12.48
N ALA A 40 8.36 4.41 12.09
CA ALA A 40 7.34 5.16 12.81
C ALA A 40 7.23 4.68 14.26
N HIS A 41 7.24 3.37 14.51
CA HIS A 41 7.23 2.83 15.87
C HIS A 41 8.45 3.27 16.69
N ILE A 42 9.65 3.22 16.12
CA ILE A 42 10.88 3.66 16.77
C ILE A 42 10.82 5.16 17.06
N THR A 43 10.53 5.99 16.05
CA THR A 43 10.45 7.45 16.19
C THR A 43 9.44 7.88 17.25
N LEU A 44 8.29 7.22 17.33
CA LEU A 44 7.27 7.54 18.33
C LEU A 44 7.68 7.09 19.74
N PHE A 45 8.35 5.95 19.86
CA PHE A 45 8.83 5.45 21.15
C PHE A 45 9.95 6.32 21.72
N GLU A 46 10.88 6.76 20.87
CA GLU A 46 12.05 7.55 21.28
C GLU A 46 11.73 9.02 21.55
N ASN A 47 10.59 9.54 21.06
CA ASN A 47 10.19 10.93 21.24
C ASN A 47 9.26 11.08 22.47
N PRO A 48 9.72 11.67 23.59
CA PRO A 48 8.90 11.78 24.81
C PRO A 48 7.68 12.69 24.65
N SER A 49 7.65 13.55 23.63
CA SER A 49 6.54 14.45 23.33
C SER A 49 5.49 13.81 22.42
N ALA A 50 5.77 12.64 21.84
CA ALA A 50 4.82 11.93 20.99
C ALA A 50 3.60 11.48 21.81
N SER A 51 2.40 11.81 21.33
CA SER A 51 1.17 11.48 22.05
C SER A 51 -0.02 11.24 21.13
N GLY A 52 -0.95 10.40 21.60
CA GLY A 52 -2.16 10.03 20.88
C GLY A 52 -1.88 9.16 19.65
N ARG A 53 -2.84 9.17 18.71
CA ARG A 53 -2.80 8.33 17.51
C ARG A 53 -2.06 9.01 16.36
N HIS A 54 -1.34 8.20 15.59
CA HIS A 54 -0.56 8.58 14.43
C HIS A 54 -1.00 7.72 13.25
N LEU A 55 -1.52 8.35 12.19
CA LEU A 55 -1.82 7.66 10.94
C LEU A 55 -0.49 7.38 10.23
N CYS A 56 -0.25 6.12 9.85
CA CYS A 56 0.96 5.66 9.16
C CYS A 56 0.56 5.00 7.85
N VAL A 57 0.30 5.83 6.85
CA VAL A 57 -0.08 5.43 5.49
C VAL A 57 0.59 6.36 4.49
N GLU A 58 0.99 5.84 3.34
CA GLU A 58 1.16 6.65 2.14
C GLU A 58 -0.23 7.18 1.70
N PRO A 59 -0.33 8.33 1.01
CA PRO A 59 -1.56 8.86 0.45
C PRO A 59 -2.61 7.80 0.05
N ILE A 60 -3.81 7.92 0.64
CA ILE A 60 -4.92 7.02 0.32
C ILE A 60 -5.26 7.14 -1.16
N CYS A 61 -5.32 6.01 -1.85
CA CYS A 61 -5.68 5.93 -3.26
C CYS A 61 -6.84 4.95 -3.48
N HIS A 62 -7.60 5.17 -4.56
CA HIS A 62 -8.64 4.23 -4.96
C HIS A 62 -8.00 2.94 -5.49
N TRP A 63 -8.68 1.81 -5.31
CA TRP A 63 -8.17 0.51 -5.75
C TRP A 63 -7.92 0.45 -7.27
N SER A 64 -8.74 1.13 -8.08
CA SER A 64 -8.51 1.21 -9.53
C SER A 64 -7.22 1.97 -9.87
N ASP A 65 -6.92 3.04 -9.14
CA ASP A 65 -5.72 3.86 -9.32
C ASP A 65 -4.49 3.04 -8.95
N PHE A 66 -4.55 2.31 -7.83
CA PHE A 66 -3.50 1.37 -7.42
C PHE A 66 -3.29 0.26 -8.46
N ALA A 67 -4.35 -0.41 -8.88
CA ALA A 67 -4.26 -1.48 -9.89
C ALA A 67 -3.70 -0.97 -11.23
N SER A 68 -4.09 0.22 -11.66
CA SER A 68 -3.54 0.87 -12.86
C SER A 68 -2.05 1.12 -12.73
N LYS A 69 -1.59 1.58 -11.55
CA LYS A 69 -0.16 1.77 -11.29
C LYS A 69 0.62 0.45 -11.30
N VAL A 70 0.04 -0.61 -10.76
CA VAL A 70 0.65 -1.95 -10.81
C VAL A 70 0.76 -2.43 -12.25
N ALA A 71 -0.29 -2.26 -13.06
CA ALA A 71 -0.29 -2.63 -14.48
C ALA A 71 0.74 -1.82 -15.31
N GLU A 72 0.93 -0.55 -15.00
CA GLU A 72 1.97 0.32 -15.60
C GLU A 72 3.38 -0.21 -15.29
N LEU A 73 3.65 -0.53 -14.03
CA LEU A 73 4.97 -1.00 -13.57
C LEU A 73 5.28 -2.43 -14.01
N TYR A 74 4.26 -3.26 -14.18
CA TYR A 74 4.36 -4.70 -14.39
C TYR A 74 3.40 -5.19 -15.48
N PRO A 75 3.55 -4.75 -16.75
CA PRO A 75 2.61 -5.04 -17.85
C PRO A 75 2.52 -6.52 -18.26
N ASN A 76 3.47 -7.35 -17.80
CA ASN A 76 3.49 -8.78 -18.07
C ASN A 76 2.52 -9.60 -17.19
N TYR A 77 1.94 -8.98 -16.15
CA TYR A 77 0.97 -9.62 -15.27
C TYR A 77 -0.46 -9.34 -15.72
N LYS A 78 -1.40 -10.18 -15.29
CA LYS A 78 -2.81 -10.14 -15.73
C LYS A 78 -3.64 -9.16 -14.92
N VAL A 79 -3.07 -8.02 -14.53
CA VAL A 79 -3.74 -7.05 -13.65
C VAL A 79 -5.01 -6.53 -14.34
N PRO A 80 -6.20 -6.71 -13.74
CA PRO A 80 -7.46 -6.29 -14.34
C PRO A 80 -7.61 -4.77 -14.29
N LYS A 81 -8.41 -4.24 -15.22
CA LYS A 81 -8.84 -2.85 -15.19
C LYS A 81 -10.17 -2.76 -14.46
N PHE A 82 -10.25 -1.90 -13.46
CA PHE A 82 -11.46 -1.63 -12.70
C PHE A 82 -12.10 -0.32 -13.16
N PRO A 83 -13.44 -0.16 -13.01
CA PRO A 83 -14.11 1.12 -13.23
C PRO A 83 -13.54 2.21 -12.31
N GLU A 84 -13.34 3.42 -12.83
CA GLU A 84 -12.70 4.53 -12.10
C GLU A 84 -13.58 5.14 -11.00
N ASP A 85 -14.90 5.18 -11.20
CA ASP A 85 -15.84 5.84 -10.29
C ASP A 85 -17.10 4.99 -10.08
N THR A 86 -17.33 4.56 -8.84
CA THR A 86 -18.62 3.98 -8.42
C THR A 86 -19.46 4.93 -7.57
N GLN A 87 -18.89 6.05 -7.07
CA GLN A 87 -19.62 7.07 -6.33
C GLN A 87 -19.32 8.52 -6.77
N PRO A 88 -20.32 9.23 -7.30
CA PRO A 88 -20.23 10.67 -7.53
C PRO A 88 -20.01 11.43 -6.21
N GLY A 89 -18.94 12.23 -6.14
CA GLY A 89 -18.70 13.17 -5.04
C GLY A 89 -17.74 12.69 -3.95
N LEU A 90 -17.20 11.47 -4.04
CA LEU A 90 -16.09 11.08 -3.16
C LEU A 90 -14.80 11.74 -3.66
N VAL A 91 -14.38 12.79 -2.97
CA VAL A 91 -13.11 13.45 -3.28
C VAL A 91 -11.98 12.52 -2.89
N ARG A 92 -11.03 12.28 -3.79
CA ARG A 92 -9.74 11.65 -3.51
C ARG A 92 -9.09 12.43 -2.35
N ALA A 93 -9.26 11.96 -1.12
CA ALA A 93 -8.76 12.63 0.05
C ALA A 93 -7.35 12.12 0.33
N GLU A 94 -6.35 12.98 0.11
CA GLU A 94 -4.99 12.70 0.55
C GLU A 94 -4.97 12.68 2.08
N ALA A 95 -5.12 11.50 2.69
CA ALA A 95 -4.85 11.32 4.11
C ALA A 95 -3.34 11.33 4.32
N VAL A 96 -2.77 12.53 4.32
CA VAL A 96 -1.34 12.74 4.56
C VAL A 96 -1.04 12.44 6.04
N PRO A 97 -0.03 11.62 6.36
CA PRO A 97 0.39 11.28 7.74
C PRO A 97 1.13 12.44 8.42
N LYS A 98 0.47 13.61 8.52
CA LYS A 98 1.05 14.91 8.91
C LYS A 98 1.84 14.85 10.22
N LYS A 99 1.36 14.12 11.23
CA LYS A 99 2.07 14.01 12.51
C LYS A 99 3.40 13.29 12.38
N LEU A 100 3.46 12.18 11.64
CA LEU A 100 4.71 11.44 11.45
C LEU A 100 5.70 12.22 10.57
N MET A 101 5.20 12.90 9.53
CA MET A 101 6.03 13.80 8.72
C MET A 101 6.59 14.97 9.53
N ALA A 102 5.80 15.54 10.45
CA ALA A 102 6.28 16.58 11.36
C ALA A 102 7.36 16.09 12.35
N LEU A 103 7.45 14.77 12.57
CA LEU A 103 8.51 14.13 13.33
C LEU A 103 9.73 13.75 12.47
N GLY A 104 9.74 14.15 11.19
CA GLY A 104 10.85 13.91 10.26
C GLY A 104 10.74 12.60 9.46
N LEU A 105 9.67 11.82 9.63
CA LEU A 105 9.48 10.57 8.90
C LEU A 105 9.23 10.86 7.41
N GLN A 106 10.04 10.25 6.55
CA GLN A 106 9.85 10.25 5.10
C GLN A 106 9.22 8.92 4.69
N PHE A 107 8.10 9.00 3.97
CA PHE A 107 7.40 7.80 3.51
C PHE A 107 7.99 7.30 2.19
N THR A 108 8.04 5.99 2.07
CA THR A 108 8.45 5.30 0.86
C THR A 108 7.42 5.54 -0.25
N PRO A 109 7.83 5.98 -1.46
CA PRO A 109 6.90 6.20 -2.56
C PRO A 109 6.19 4.93 -3.01
N LEU A 110 4.95 5.09 -3.50
CA LEU A 110 4.09 3.98 -3.93
C LEU A 110 4.77 3.03 -4.92
N GLU A 111 5.52 3.55 -5.88
CA GLU A 111 6.26 2.74 -6.85
C GLU A 111 7.25 1.80 -6.19
N LYS A 112 7.96 2.26 -5.15
CA LYS A 112 8.92 1.42 -4.42
C LYS A 112 8.18 0.38 -3.59
N ILE A 113 7.07 0.74 -2.94
CA ILE A 113 6.22 -0.22 -2.22
C ILE A 113 5.79 -1.36 -3.14
N ILE A 114 5.30 -1.03 -4.35
CA ILE A 114 4.85 -2.02 -5.33
C ILE A 114 6.02 -2.89 -5.79
N ARG A 115 7.18 -2.29 -6.10
CA ARG A 115 8.37 -3.04 -6.57
C ARG A 115 8.87 -4.03 -5.54
N ASP A 116 9.05 -3.59 -4.31
CA ASP A 116 9.56 -4.41 -3.21
C ASP A 116 8.55 -5.53 -2.86
N ALA A 117 7.24 -5.26 -2.98
CA ALA A 117 6.20 -6.28 -2.83
C ALA A 117 6.29 -7.37 -3.91
N VAL A 118 6.48 -7.00 -5.19
CA VAL A 118 6.65 -7.98 -6.28
C VAL A 118 7.92 -8.80 -6.08
N GLU A 119 9.04 -8.17 -5.72
CA GLU A 119 10.30 -8.88 -5.44
C GLU A 119 10.17 -9.84 -4.24
N SER A 120 9.43 -9.42 -3.20
CA SER A 120 9.12 -10.28 -2.05
C SER A 120 8.28 -11.50 -2.45
N LEU A 121 7.29 -11.35 -3.34
CA LEU A 121 6.50 -12.47 -3.86
C LEU A 121 7.34 -13.41 -4.75
N ARG A 122 8.21 -12.86 -5.60
CA ARG A 122 9.13 -13.66 -6.45
C ARG A 122 10.13 -14.46 -5.64
N SER A 123 10.79 -13.84 -4.66
CA SER A 123 11.77 -14.51 -3.80
C SER A 123 11.15 -15.63 -2.96
N ARG A 124 9.83 -15.59 -2.74
CA ARG A 124 9.05 -16.63 -2.08
C ARG A 124 8.46 -17.68 -3.03
N GLY A 125 8.66 -17.54 -4.34
CA GLY A 125 8.10 -18.44 -5.36
C GLY A 125 6.58 -18.34 -5.50
N CYS A 126 5.96 -17.24 -5.05
CA CYS A 126 4.52 -17.03 -5.21
C CYS A 126 4.14 -16.59 -6.63
N ILE A 127 5.07 -15.94 -7.34
CA ILE A 127 4.92 -15.48 -8.73
C ILE A 127 6.26 -15.67 -9.46
N ALA A 128 6.20 -15.67 -10.81
CA ALA A 128 7.35 -15.85 -11.69
C ALA A 128 8.20 -14.58 -11.91
#